data_AF-J7TFQ0-F1
#
_entry.id   AF-J7TFQ0-F1
#
_cell.length_a   1.000
_cell.length_b   1.000
_cell.length_c   1.000
_cell.angle_alpha   90.00
_cell.angle_beta   90.00
_cell.angle_gamma   90.00
#
_symmetry.space_group_name_H-M   'P 1'
#
loop_
_entity.id
_entity.type
_entity.pdbx_description
1 polymer ?
#
loop_
_entity_poly.entity_id
_entity_poly.type
_entity_poly.pdbx_seq_one_letter_code
_entity_poly.pdbx_strand_id
1 'polypeptide(L)' 'MGYFDCSREPKSDIAFADMRSFYTSVECVERGLHPLRTSLCVMIRADNSNGFILASSPMFKKVF' A
#
# COMPACT_ATOMS: atom_id res chain seq x y z
N MET A 1 -3.09 -41.42 -1.89
CA MET A 1 -2.61 -40.03 -2.02
C MET A 1 -3.19 -39.47 -3.31
N GLY A 2 -4.26 -38.68 -3.22
CA GLY A 2 -4.87 -38.06 -4.39
C GLY A 2 -3.97 -36.93 -4.88
N TYR A 3 -3.51 -37.02 -6.13
CA TYR A 3 -2.77 -35.94 -6.77
C TYR A 3 -3.71 -34.75 -7.02
N PHE A 4 -3.23 -33.53 -6.78
CA PHE A 4 -3.94 -32.31 -7.15
C PHE A 4 -3.92 -32.15 -8.67
N ASP A 5 -5.10 -32.04 -9.28
CA ASP A 5 -5.28 -31.87 -10.72
C ASP A 5 -5.66 -30.42 -11.04
N CYS A 6 -4.67 -29.62 -11.40
CA CYS A 6 -4.84 -28.21 -11.77
C CYS A 6 -5.64 -28.02 -13.07
N SER A 7 -5.93 -29.07 -13.86
CA SER A 7 -6.79 -28.95 -15.04
C SER A 7 -8.25 -28.65 -14.69
N ARG A 8 -8.64 -28.95 -13.44
CA ARG A 8 -9.98 -28.72 -12.90
C ARG A 8 -10.13 -27.37 -12.21
N GLU A 9 -9.06 -26.58 -12.11
CA GLU A 9 -9.15 -25.24 -11.55
C GLU A 9 -9.97 -24.33 -12.46
N PRO A 10 -10.93 -23.57 -11.91
CA PRO A 10 -11.75 -22.66 -12.68
C PRO A 10 -10.89 -21.58 -13.34
N LYS A 11 -11.00 -21.46 -14.66
CA LYS A 11 -10.33 -20.42 -15.44
C LYS A 11 -11.26 -19.22 -15.55
N SER A 12 -10.86 -18.12 -14.93
CA SER A 12 -11.58 -16.86 -14.95
C SER A 12 -10.60 -15.72 -15.22
N ASP A 13 -11.03 -14.73 -15.98
CA ASP A 13 -10.30 -13.47 -16.12
C ASP A 13 -10.52 -12.66 -14.83
N ILE A 14 -9.51 -12.63 -13.96
CA ILE A 14 -9.56 -11.95 -12.67
C ILE A 14 -8.61 -10.76 -12.72
N ALA A 15 -9.15 -9.56 -12.55
CA ALA A 15 -8.37 -8.34 -12.39
C ALA A 15 -8.22 -7.98 -10.91
N PHE A 16 -7.00 -7.63 -10.49
CA PHE A 16 -6.71 -7.12 -9.16
C PHE A 16 -6.44 -5.62 -9.22
N ALA A 17 -7.16 -4.85 -8.43
CA ALA A 17 -6.95 -3.41 -8.27
C ALA A 17 -6.45 -3.14 -6.85
N ASP A 18 -5.28 -2.54 -6.74
CA ASP A 18 -4.69 -2.09 -5.48
C ASP A 18 -4.34 -0.61 -5.56
N MET A 19 -4.66 0.13 -4.49
CA MET A 19 -4.36 1.55 -4.40
C MET A 19 -2.97 1.76 -3.83
N ARG A 20 -2.06 2.27 -4.66
CA ARG A 20 -0.69 2.52 -4.26
C ARG A 20 -0.62 3.51 -3.10
N SER A 21 0.01 3.06 -2.00
CA SER A 21 0.29 3.88 -0.82
C SER A 21 -0.96 4.61 -0.29
N PHE A 22 -2.09 3.89 -0.19
CA PHE A 22 -3.43 4.42 0.09
C PHE A 22 -3.48 5.52 1.17
N TYR A 23 -3.07 5.23 2.41
CA TYR A 23 -3.15 6.22 3.51
C TYR A 23 -2.37 7.51 3.22
N THR A 24 -1.17 7.40 2.65
CA THR A 24 -0.42 8.61 2.26
C THR A 24 -1.05 9.34 1.09
N SER A 25 -1.75 8.64 0.20
CA SER A 25 -2.45 9.26 -0.93
C SER A 25 -3.66 10.06 -0.46
N VAL A 26 -4.43 9.52 0.50
CA VAL A 26 -5.54 10.25 1.16
C VAL A 26 -5.02 11.49 1.86
N GLU A 27 -3.99 11.34 2.70
CA GLU A 27 -3.40 12.45 3.45
C GLU A 27 -2.83 13.54 2.52
N CYS A 28 -2.23 13.14 1.39
CA CYS A 28 -1.78 14.10 0.39
C CYS A 28 -2.95 14.90 -0.19
N VAL A 29 -4.04 14.24 -0.59
CA VAL A 29 -5.21 14.93 -1.18
C VAL A 29 -5.87 15.86 -0.15
N GLU A 30 -6.05 15.40 1.09
CA GLU A 30 -6.64 16.20 2.16
C GLU A 30 -5.82 17.49 2.45
N ARG A 31 -4.49 17.41 2.29
CA ARG A 31 -3.57 18.54 2.45
C ARG A 31 -3.37 19.36 1.17
N GLY A 32 -4.05 19.04 0.06
CA GLY A 32 -3.86 19.70 -1.24
C GLY A 32 -2.48 19.43 -1.89
N LEU A 33 -1.85 18.33 -1.53
CA LEU A 33 -0.52 17.90 -1.99
C LEU A 33 -0.62 16.82 -3.08
N HIS A 34 0.35 16.80 -4.00
CA HIS A 34 0.37 15.83 -5.09
C HIS A 34 0.96 14.47 -4.63
N PRO A 35 0.18 13.37 -4.61
CA PRO A 35 0.59 12.09 -3.99
C PRO A 35 1.87 11.46 -4.52
N LEU A 36 2.19 11.69 -5.80
CA LEU A 36 3.39 11.13 -6.45
C LEU A 36 4.65 12.00 -6.34
N ARG A 37 4.52 13.26 -5.90
CA ARG A 37 5.64 14.22 -5.86
C ARG A 37 6.01 14.63 -4.43
N THR A 38 5.05 14.56 -3.52
CA THR A 38 5.25 14.88 -2.11
C THR A 38 5.91 13.71 -1.38
N SER A 39 6.94 14.01 -0.59
CA SER A 39 7.53 13.05 0.35
C SER A 39 6.77 13.10 1.68
N LEU A 40 5.90 12.11 1.89
CA LEU A 40 5.05 11.96 3.08
C LEU A 40 5.03 10.49 3.54
N CYS A 41 4.96 10.27 4.85
CA CYS A 41 4.63 8.97 5.45
C CYS A 41 3.54 9.14 6.52
N VAL A 42 2.72 8.10 6.70
CA VAL A 42 1.72 8.00 7.75
C VAL A 42 2.25 7.05 8.81
N MET A 43 2.30 7.50 10.06
CA MET A 43 2.80 6.74 11.19
C MET A 43 1.71 6.55 12.24
N ILE A 44 1.69 5.36 12.85
CA ILE A 44 0.92 5.13 14.07
C ILE A 44 1.73 5.64 15.25
N ARG A 45 1.07 6.42 16.11
CA ARG A 45 1.62 6.77 17.43
C ARG A 45 1.40 5.57 18.35
N ALA A 46 2.48 5.09 18.94
CA ALA A 46 2.41 4.15 20.04
C ALA A 46 2.99 4.85 21.25
N ASP A 47 2.24 4.87 22.35
CA ASP A 47 2.60 5.67 23.55
C ASP A 47 3.94 5.25 24.17
N ASN A 48 4.46 4.07 23.80
CA ASN A 48 5.69 3.48 24.35
C ASN A 48 6.69 2.97 23.30
N SER A 49 6.56 3.34 22.01
CA SER A 49 7.54 2.98 20.98
C SER A 49 7.73 4.10 19.96
N ASN A 50 8.83 4.08 19.21
CA ASN A 50 9.27 5.14 18.27
C ASN A 50 8.35 5.34 17.03
N GLY A 51 7.07 4.99 17.13
CA GLY A 51 6.12 5.01 16.03
C GLY A 51 6.42 3.94 14.98
N PHE A 52 5.38 3.51 14.26
CA PHE A 52 5.53 2.56 13.16
C PHE A 52 4.92 3.14 11.88
N ILE A 53 5.63 3.03 10.76
CA ILE A 53 5.15 3.54 9.47
C ILE A 53 4.08 2.59 8.93
N LEU A 54 2.85 3.09 8.78
CA LEU A 54 1.73 2.35 8.19
C LEU A 54 1.73 2.44 6.66
N ALA A 55 2.13 3.60 6.12
CA ALA A 55 2.24 3.82 4.68
C ALA A 55 3.27 4.91 4.38
N SER A 56 3.90 4.81 3.22
CA SER A 56 4.84 5.81 2.71
C SER A 56 4.59 6.13 1.24
N SER A 57 4.68 7.42 0.91
CA SER A 57 4.54 7.92 -0.45
C SER A 57 5.65 7.38 -1.37
N PRO A 58 5.44 7.35 -2.69
CA PRO A 58 6.46 6.90 -3.63
C PRO A 58 7.76 7.70 -3.55
N MET A 59 7.68 9.01 -3.26
CA MET A 59 8.88 9.84 -3.11
C MET A 59 9.61 9.57 -1.81
N PHE A 60 8.89 9.33 -0.71
CA PHE A 60 9.51 8.96 0.56
C PHE A 60 10.36 7.70 0.42
N LYS A 61 9.82 6.65 -0.21
CA LYS A 61 10.53 5.37 -0.48
C LYS A 61 11.74 5.48 -1.43
N LYS A 62 11.86 6.58 -2.18
CA LYS A 62 13.00 6.81 -3.08
C LYS A 62 14.15 7.51 -2.38
N VAL A 63 13.83 8.33 -1.37
CA VAL A 63 14.79 9.17 -0.66
C VAL A 63 15.36 8.45 0.57
N PHE A 64 14.53 7.64 1.23
CA PHE A 64 14.85 6.87 2.43
C PHE A 64 14.57 5.39 2.20
#